data_AF-A0AAN5XKB1-F1
#
_entry.id   AF-A0AAN5XKB1-F1
#
_cell.length_a   1.000
_cell.length_b   1.000
_cell.length_c   1.000
_cell.angle_alpha   90.00
_cell.angle_beta   90.00
_cell.angle_gamma   90.00
#
_symmetry.space_group_name_H-M   'P 1'
#
loop_
_entity.id
_entity.type
_entity.pdbx_description
1 polymer ?
#
loop_
_entity_poly.entity_id
_entity_poly.type
_entity_poly.pdbx_seq_one_letter_code
_entity_poly.pdbx_strand_id
1 'polypeptide(L)'
;MSKRKIGKKINGSIGFFRALISSILLSLLFMGLIILSAWFKWTFVYYLVISINYYYYLKFSDRYHIRPIRGTEYKKIVLKKLIHYTDYMDEVQIKHFEKTGLIKLIGNSNAKASYRMKRGDKDKNFVWFHTESDSIEKEPDFNSFAESHIGEGTPRKYKIIIEAKNFKKEELFFNPINGNVLVLGHVEVSGEIYEDFEWYNKKLYLWDLIKGTPVTFLLFCPVCLHQMWGIFINFRNKLKRKK
;
A
#
# COMPACT_ATOMS: atom_id res chain seq x y z
N MET A 1 -26.12 -4.71 -26.83
CA MET A 1 -25.35 -4.84 -25.58
C MET A 1 -24.69 -6.22 -25.52
N SER A 2 -23.40 -6.29 -25.84
CA SER A 2 -22.59 -7.50 -25.70
C SER A 2 -22.08 -7.57 -24.26
N LYS A 3 -22.43 -8.63 -23.51
CA LYS A 3 -21.74 -8.97 -22.25
C LYS A 3 -20.30 -9.32 -22.61
N ARG A 4 -19.38 -8.36 -22.46
CA ARG A 4 -17.94 -8.62 -22.59
C ARG A 4 -17.59 -9.74 -21.61
N LYS A 5 -17.13 -10.87 -22.16
CA LYS A 5 -16.57 -11.98 -21.39
C LYS A 5 -15.33 -11.45 -20.68
N ILE A 6 -15.45 -11.23 -19.37
CA ILE A 6 -14.30 -11.03 -18.48
C ILE A 6 -13.37 -12.22 -18.70
N GLY A 7 -12.16 -11.94 -19.21
CA GLY A 7 -11.14 -12.96 -19.46
C GLY A 7 -10.96 -13.88 -18.26
N LYS A 8 -10.79 -15.18 -18.52
CA LYS A 8 -10.64 -16.21 -17.49
C LYS A 8 -9.56 -15.82 -16.46
N LYS A 9 -9.95 -15.91 -15.19
CA LYS A 9 -9.18 -15.70 -13.96
C LYS A 9 -7.97 -16.66 -13.88
N ILE A 10 -6.81 -16.24 -14.37
CA ILE A 10 -5.57 -17.05 -14.30
C ILE A 10 -4.63 -16.58 -13.17
N ASN A 11 -4.74 -15.32 -12.72
CA ASN A 11 -3.70 -14.73 -11.85
C ASN A 11 -4.00 -14.79 -10.34
N GLY A 12 -5.19 -15.23 -9.93
CA GLY A 12 -5.57 -15.20 -8.51
C GLY A 12 -5.05 -16.32 -7.64
N SER A 13 -4.76 -17.45 -8.27
CA SER A 13 -4.03 -18.55 -7.63
C SER A 13 -2.61 -18.12 -7.26
N ILE A 14 -1.97 -17.22 -8.03
CA ILE A 14 -0.57 -16.83 -7.84
C ILE A 14 -0.40 -15.93 -6.63
N GLY A 15 -1.24 -14.90 -6.47
CA GLY A 15 -1.27 -14.07 -5.26
C GLY A 15 -1.54 -14.90 -4.01
N PHE A 16 -2.43 -15.90 -4.13
CA PHE A 16 -2.67 -16.90 -3.09
C PHE A 16 -1.42 -17.75 -2.79
N PHE A 17 -0.73 -18.27 -3.80
CA PHE A 17 0.52 -19.03 -3.62
C PHE A 17 1.63 -18.20 -2.98
N ARG A 18 1.77 -16.91 -3.34
CA ARG A 18 2.70 -15.99 -2.68
C ARG A 18 2.35 -15.81 -1.20
N ALA A 19 1.08 -15.52 -0.90
CA ALA A 19 0.63 -15.36 0.48
C ALA A 19 0.89 -16.65 1.28
N LEU A 20 0.64 -17.81 0.67
CA LEU A 20 0.89 -19.12 1.25
C LEU A 20 2.39 -19.36 1.50
N ILE A 21 3.26 -19.19 0.50
CA ILE A 21 4.72 -19.37 0.64
C ILE A 21 5.28 -18.40 1.68
N SER A 22 4.88 -17.12 1.63
CA SER A 22 5.33 -16.12 2.61
C SER A 22 4.89 -16.48 4.02
N SER A 23 3.67 -17.02 4.18
CA SER A 23 3.16 -17.50 5.47
C SER A 23 3.91 -18.73 5.95
N ILE A 24 4.24 -19.67 5.07
CA ILE A 24 5.06 -20.85 5.38
C ILE A 24 6.46 -20.41 5.83
N LEU A 25 7.14 -19.56 5.06
CA LEU A 25 8.48 -19.06 5.41
C LEU A 25 8.48 -18.32 6.75
N LEU A 26 7.48 -17.46 6.97
CA LEU A 26 7.33 -16.75 8.23
C LEU A 26 7.08 -17.73 9.40
N SER A 27 6.25 -18.77 9.18
CA SER A 27 5.97 -19.79 10.19
C SER A 27 7.21 -20.62 10.51
N LEU A 28 8.01 -20.98 9.50
CA LEU A 28 9.29 -21.67 9.68
C LEU A 28 10.28 -20.81 10.47
N LEU A 29 10.35 -19.49 10.21
CA LEU A 29 11.18 -18.56 10.99
C LEU A 29 10.73 -18.49 12.45
N PHE A 30 9.43 -18.40 12.73
CA PHE A 30 8.91 -18.41 14.10
C PHE A 30 9.12 -19.75 14.80
N MET A 31 8.92 -20.87 14.10
CA MET A 31 9.19 -22.20 14.63
C MET A 31 10.68 -22.36 14.96
N GLY A 32 11.58 -21.91 14.07
CA GLY A 32 13.01 -21.84 14.34
C GLY A 32 13.34 -20.98 15.55
N LEU A 33 12.68 -19.83 15.71
CA LEU A 33 12.83 -18.97 16.88
C LEU A 33 12.38 -19.66 18.18
N ILE A 34 11.26 -20.39 18.16
CA ILE A 34 10.75 -21.16 19.31
C ILE A 34 11.71 -22.29 19.67
N ILE A 35 12.16 -23.07 18.69
CA ILE A 35 13.14 -24.14 18.89
C ILE A 35 14.42 -23.55 19.47
N LEU A 36 15.01 -22.52 18.85
CA LEU A 36 16.19 -21.84 19.39
C LEU A 36 15.96 -21.28 20.80
N SER A 37 14.75 -20.86 21.14
CA SER A 37 14.44 -20.37 22.49
C SER A 37 14.38 -21.50 23.53
N ALA A 38 14.02 -22.72 23.13
CA ALA A 38 14.08 -23.89 24.00
C ALA A 38 15.54 -24.29 24.32
N TRP A 39 16.44 -24.13 23.36
CA TRP A 39 17.87 -24.43 23.51
C TRP A 39 18.65 -23.25 24.14
N PHE A 40 18.24 -22.03 23.85
CA PHE A 40 18.81 -20.78 24.33
C PHE A 40 17.69 -19.90 24.89
N LYS A 41 17.47 -19.96 26.21
CA LYS A 41 16.32 -19.40 26.95
C LYS A 41 15.95 -17.94 26.66
N TRP A 42 16.84 -17.16 26.05
CA TRP A 42 16.65 -15.73 25.78
C TRP A 42 16.49 -15.37 24.30
N THR A 43 16.54 -16.33 23.36
CA THR A 43 16.50 -16.03 21.91
C THR A 43 15.25 -15.25 21.51
N PHE A 44 14.07 -15.63 22.00
CA PHE A 44 12.82 -14.91 21.76
C PHE A 44 12.87 -13.47 22.30
N VAL A 45 13.43 -13.28 23.50
CA VAL A 45 13.58 -11.96 24.11
C VAL A 45 14.55 -11.09 23.31
N TYR A 46 15.69 -11.65 22.87
CA TYR A 46 16.62 -10.95 21.99
C TYR A 46 15.96 -10.56 20.66
N TYR A 47 15.17 -11.44 20.05
CA TYR A 47 14.40 -11.11 18.86
C TYR A 47 13.44 -9.93 19.11
N LEU A 48 12.69 -9.94 20.21
CA LEU A 48 11.79 -8.82 20.55
C LEU A 48 12.57 -7.52 20.73
N VAL A 49 13.70 -7.55 21.44
CA VAL A 49 14.57 -6.38 21.63
C VAL A 49 15.09 -5.87 20.28
N ILE A 50 15.61 -6.74 19.42
CA ILE A 50 16.12 -6.36 18.09
C ILE A 50 14.98 -5.81 17.22
N SER A 51 13.83 -6.46 17.19
CA SER A 51 12.64 -6.03 16.43
C SER A 51 12.18 -4.62 16.85
N ILE A 52 12.09 -4.38 18.16
CA ILE A 52 11.70 -3.08 18.72
C ILE A 52 12.76 -2.02 18.39
N ASN A 53 14.05 -2.31 18.60
CA ASN A 53 15.13 -1.38 18.27
C ASN A 53 15.18 -1.05 16.78
N TYR A 54 15.00 -2.05 15.91
CA TYR A 54 14.95 -1.85 14.47
C TYR A 54 13.77 -0.95 14.06
N TYR A 55 12.58 -1.17 14.63
CA TYR A 55 11.44 -0.29 14.43
C TYR A 55 11.73 1.14 14.89
N TYR A 56 12.32 1.32 16.08
CA TYR A 56 12.64 2.66 16.59
C TYR A 56 13.71 3.35 15.75
N TYR A 57 14.73 2.62 15.29
CA TYR A 57 15.72 3.12 14.34
C TYR A 57 15.03 3.66 13.06
N LEU A 58 14.14 2.88 12.44
CA LEU A 58 13.41 3.32 11.25
C LEU A 58 12.44 4.47 11.53
N LYS A 59 11.82 4.48 12.71
CA LYS A 59 10.92 5.56 13.16
C LYS A 59 11.66 6.87 13.36
N PHE A 60 12.79 6.87 14.07
CA PHE A 60 13.57 8.07 14.37
C PHE A 60 14.40 8.56 13.18
N SER A 61 14.73 7.69 12.24
CA SER A 61 15.32 8.08 10.95
C SER A 61 14.28 8.52 9.91
N ASP A 62 12.99 8.52 10.26
CA ASP A 62 11.89 8.94 9.39
C ASP A 62 11.81 8.10 8.09
N ARG A 63 12.15 6.81 8.22
CA ARG A 63 12.18 5.79 7.17
C ARG A 63 11.07 4.74 7.29
N TYR A 64 10.19 4.87 8.30
CA TYR A 64 9.08 3.93 8.52
C TYR A 64 7.70 4.55 8.26
N HIS A 65 7.42 5.68 8.90
CA HIS A 65 6.09 6.26 8.88
C HIS A 65 5.86 7.04 7.59
N ILE A 66 4.62 6.96 7.10
CA ILE A 66 4.11 7.91 6.13
C ILE A 66 4.07 9.29 6.80
N ARG A 67 4.53 10.30 6.07
CA ARG A 67 4.73 11.66 6.59
C ARG A 67 4.57 12.70 5.47
N PRO A 68 4.43 13.99 5.79
CA PRO A 68 4.44 15.03 4.77
C PRO A 68 5.66 14.92 3.85
N ILE A 69 5.45 15.18 2.57
CA ILE A 69 6.51 15.08 1.56
C ILE A 69 7.58 16.18 1.80
N ARG A 70 8.86 15.81 1.69
CA ARG A 70 9.97 16.78 1.78
C ARG A 70 10.10 17.53 0.46
N GLY A 71 10.71 18.73 0.49
CA GLY A 71 10.91 19.53 -0.72
C GLY A 71 11.73 18.80 -1.80
N THR A 72 12.75 18.04 -1.39
CA THR A 72 13.58 17.25 -2.30
C THR A 72 12.84 16.07 -2.94
N GLU A 73 11.89 15.47 -2.23
CA GLU A 73 11.05 14.38 -2.74
C GLU A 73 9.97 14.94 -3.68
N TYR A 74 9.35 16.06 -3.30
CA TYR A 74 8.36 16.74 -4.13
C TYR A 74 8.93 17.14 -5.48
N LYS A 75 10.14 17.72 -5.52
CA LYS A 75 10.83 18.06 -6.78
C LYS A 75 11.02 16.87 -7.72
N LYS A 76 11.15 15.65 -7.18
CA LYS A 76 11.26 14.42 -7.98
C LYS A 76 9.89 13.91 -8.44
N ILE A 77 8.91 13.93 -7.52
CA ILE A 77 7.58 13.37 -7.75
C ILE A 77 6.73 14.25 -8.67
N VAL A 78 6.87 15.57 -8.60
CA VAL A 78 6.06 16.52 -9.40
C VAL A 78 6.24 16.34 -10.91
N LEU A 79 7.34 15.69 -11.31
CA LEU A 79 7.67 15.38 -12.70
C LEU A 79 7.13 14.03 -13.18
N LYS A 80 6.45 13.28 -12.30
CA LYS A 80 5.93 11.93 -12.58
C LYS A 80 4.40 11.93 -12.59
N LYS A 81 3.83 10.86 -13.14
CA LYS A 81 2.41 10.54 -12.97
C LYS A 81 2.16 9.78 -11.66
N LEU A 82 0.99 9.97 -11.10
CA LEU A 82 0.44 9.29 -9.92
C LEU A 82 -0.63 8.31 -10.39
N ILE A 83 -0.52 7.06 -9.94
CA ILE A 83 -1.30 5.94 -10.44
C ILE A 83 -2.10 5.30 -9.31
N HIS A 84 -3.43 5.20 -9.47
CA HIS A 84 -4.34 4.59 -8.50
C HIS A 84 -5.11 3.43 -9.13
N TYR A 85 -5.02 2.24 -8.54
CA TYR A 85 -5.75 1.06 -8.99
C TYR A 85 -7.01 0.89 -8.13
N THR A 86 -8.18 0.77 -8.76
CA THR A 86 -9.47 0.72 -8.06
C THR A 86 -10.53 -0.11 -8.79
N ASP A 87 -11.41 -0.75 -8.02
CA ASP A 87 -12.66 -1.33 -8.52
C ASP A 87 -13.85 -0.37 -8.37
N TYR A 88 -13.66 0.72 -7.63
CA TYR A 88 -14.72 1.59 -7.13
C TYR A 88 -14.85 2.86 -7.97
N MET A 89 -15.24 2.68 -9.24
CA MET A 89 -15.81 3.75 -10.07
C MET A 89 -17.21 3.33 -10.47
N ASP A 90 -18.22 3.99 -9.90
CA ASP A 90 -19.61 3.75 -10.27
C ASP A 90 -19.97 4.45 -11.59
N GLU A 91 -21.14 4.12 -12.16
CA GLU A 91 -21.58 4.74 -13.42
C GLU A 91 -21.73 6.27 -13.31
N VAL A 92 -22.00 6.79 -12.12
CA VAL A 92 -22.15 8.23 -11.89
C VAL A 92 -20.79 8.93 -12.01
N GLN A 93 -19.74 8.36 -11.43
CA GLN A 93 -18.37 8.85 -11.53
C GLN A 93 -17.85 8.77 -12.96
N ILE A 94 -18.15 7.68 -13.69
CA ILE A 94 -17.76 7.55 -15.10
C ILE A 94 -18.47 8.60 -15.96
N LYS A 95 -19.80 8.76 -15.83
CA LYS A 95 -20.55 9.81 -16.56
C LYS A 95 -20.07 11.22 -16.19
N HIS A 96 -19.73 11.44 -14.92
CA HIS A 96 -19.17 12.72 -14.47
C HIS A 96 -17.83 13.00 -15.16
N PHE A 97 -16.95 12.01 -15.23
CA PHE A 97 -15.67 12.11 -15.95
C PHE A 97 -15.89 12.37 -17.44
N GLU A 98 -16.76 11.63 -18.11
CA GLU A 98 -17.09 11.83 -19.53
C GLU A 98 -17.61 13.25 -19.81
N LYS A 99 -18.33 13.86 -18.86
CA LYS A 99 -18.87 15.21 -19.00
C LYS A 99 -17.87 16.32 -18.67
N THR A 100 -17.01 16.12 -17.69
CA THR A 100 -16.19 17.20 -17.08
C THR A 100 -14.69 17.05 -17.31
N GLY A 101 -14.22 15.85 -17.67
CA GLY A 101 -12.80 15.50 -17.70
C GLY A 101 -12.17 15.36 -16.31
N LEU A 102 -12.96 15.42 -15.23
CA LEU A 102 -12.47 15.33 -13.84
C LEU A 102 -12.76 13.96 -13.24
N ILE A 103 -11.77 13.41 -12.56
CA ILE A 103 -11.85 12.15 -11.84
C ILE A 103 -12.03 12.44 -10.35
N LYS A 104 -13.06 11.82 -9.75
CA LYS A 104 -13.37 11.95 -8.33
C LYS A 104 -13.03 10.67 -7.56
N LEU A 105 -12.04 10.75 -6.67
CA LEU A 105 -11.59 9.66 -5.81
C LEU A 105 -11.90 9.94 -4.34
N ILE A 106 -12.51 8.95 -3.70
CA ILE A 106 -12.92 9.05 -2.31
C ILE A 106 -11.79 8.55 -1.40
N GLY A 107 -11.23 9.44 -0.58
CA GLY A 107 -10.21 9.07 0.41
C GLY A 107 -10.70 8.03 1.42
N ASN A 108 -9.81 7.10 1.76
CA ASN A 108 -10.07 6.04 2.73
C ASN A 108 -9.74 6.51 4.15
N SER A 109 -10.72 6.38 5.06
CA SER A 109 -10.63 6.77 6.49
C SER A 109 -10.25 5.62 7.42
N ASN A 110 -9.99 4.43 6.87
CA ASN A 110 -9.77 3.22 7.65
C ASN A 110 -8.40 3.22 8.34
N ALA A 111 -8.40 3.39 9.66
CA ALA A 111 -7.17 3.47 10.47
C ALA A 111 -6.34 2.17 10.48
N LYS A 112 -6.97 1.02 10.21
CA LYS A 112 -6.28 -0.27 10.00
C LYS A 112 -5.52 -0.27 8.67
N ALA A 113 -6.12 0.28 7.61
CA ALA A 113 -5.45 0.40 6.30
C ALA A 113 -4.30 1.42 6.38
N SER A 114 -4.45 2.48 7.18
CA SER A 114 -3.41 3.45 7.51
C SER A 114 -2.39 2.94 8.56
N TYR A 115 -1.96 1.69 8.47
CA TYR A 115 -1.15 1.05 9.52
C TYR A 115 0.20 1.75 9.74
N ARG A 116 0.83 2.29 8.67
CA ARG A 116 2.10 3.04 8.73
C ARG A 116 1.97 4.53 9.03
N MET A 117 0.77 5.09 9.06
CA MET A 117 0.60 6.49 9.48
C MET A 117 1.04 6.70 10.92
N LYS A 118 1.56 7.90 11.20
CA LYS A 118 1.75 8.38 12.58
C LYS A 118 0.39 8.39 13.29
N ARG A 119 0.43 8.21 14.62
CA ARG A 119 -0.81 8.07 15.44
C ARG A 119 -1.81 9.22 15.21
N GLY A 120 -1.33 10.46 15.03
CA GLY A 120 -2.16 11.64 14.81
C GLY A 120 -2.77 11.76 13.41
N ASP A 121 -2.36 10.91 12.46
CA ASP A 121 -2.85 10.93 11.08
C ASP A 121 -3.67 9.68 10.73
N LYS A 122 -3.83 8.73 11.66
CA LYS A 122 -4.46 7.43 11.39
C LYS A 122 -5.96 7.52 11.06
N ASP A 123 -6.64 8.57 11.49
CA ASP A 123 -8.08 8.78 11.29
C ASP A 123 -8.39 9.79 10.17
N LYS A 124 -7.36 10.33 9.51
CA LYS A 124 -7.53 11.19 8.34
C LYS A 124 -7.86 10.35 7.10
N ASN A 125 -8.48 11.01 6.12
CA ASN A 125 -8.83 10.41 4.84
C ASN A 125 -7.65 10.58 3.88
N PHE A 126 -7.32 9.53 3.13
CA PHE A 126 -6.28 9.63 2.10
C PHE A 126 -6.66 8.88 0.83
N VAL A 127 -6.30 9.43 -0.32
CA VAL A 127 -6.23 8.69 -1.59
C VAL A 127 -4.79 8.28 -1.83
N TRP A 128 -4.59 7.00 -2.13
CA TRP A 128 -3.26 6.41 -2.25
C TRP A 128 -2.87 6.28 -3.71
N PHE A 129 -1.67 6.70 -4.05
CA PHE A 129 -1.12 6.65 -5.40
C PHE A 129 0.25 5.98 -5.39
N HIS A 130 0.52 5.21 -6.42
CA HIS A 130 1.86 4.81 -6.79
C HIS A 130 2.48 5.88 -7.68
N THR A 131 3.77 6.11 -7.57
CA THR A 131 4.50 6.90 -8.56
C THR A 131 4.75 6.06 -9.81
N GLU A 132 4.71 6.68 -10.98
CA GLU A 132 5.09 6.05 -12.24
C GLU A 132 6.52 5.50 -12.22
N SER A 133 6.71 4.35 -12.87
CA SER A 133 7.99 3.68 -13.08
C SER A 133 8.85 4.47 -14.06
N ASP A 134 10.16 4.53 -13.79
CA ASP A 134 11.12 5.12 -14.73
C ASP A 134 11.38 4.23 -15.96
N SER A 135 10.96 2.96 -15.91
CA SER A 135 11.22 1.97 -16.97
C SER A 135 10.01 1.64 -17.85
N ILE A 136 8.80 1.91 -17.37
CA ILE A 136 7.55 1.58 -18.08
C ILE A 136 6.57 2.73 -17.86
N GLU A 137 6.20 3.39 -18.95
CA GLU A 137 5.21 4.48 -18.90
C GLU A 137 3.85 3.95 -18.45
N LYS A 138 3.09 4.77 -17.72
CA LYS A 138 1.72 4.48 -17.27
C LYS A 138 1.61 3.24 -16.37
N GLU A 139 2.72 2.80 -15.78
CA GLU A 139 2.75 1.71 -14.83
C GLU A 139 3.46 2.18 -13.54
N PRO A 140 3.00 1.73 -12.36
CA PRO A 140 3.59 2.12 -11.08
C PRO A 140 5.03 1.62 -10.93
N ASP A 141 5.82 2.22 -10.04
CA ASP A 141 7.06 1.60 -9.58
C ASP A 141 6.77 0.18 -9.07
N PHE A 142 7.59 -0.78 -9.51
CA PHE A 142 7.32 -2.19 -9.26
C PHE A 142 7.31 -2.54 -7.77
N ASN A 143 8.20 -1.96 -6.95
CA ASN A 143 8.21 -2.25 -5.51
C ASN A 143 6.93 -1.73 -4.84
N SER A 144 6.48 -0.54 -5.28
CA SER A 144 5.24 0.08 -4.83
C SER A 144 4.03 -0.78 -5.18
N PHE A 145 3.95 -1.25 -6.42
CA PHE A 145 2.90 -2.16 -6.89
C PHE A 145 2.94 -3.50 -6.16
N ALA A 146 4.13 -4.09 -6.05
CA ALA A 146 4.33 -5.40 -5.46
C ALA A 146 3.93 -5.40 -3.97
N GLU A 147 4.07 -4.31 -3.25
CA GLU A 147 3.65 -4.26 -1.86
C GLU A 147 2.11 -4.23 -1.69
N SER A 148 1.40 -3.54 -2.59
CA SER A 148 -0.04 -3.30 -2.46
C SER A 148 -0.92 -4.32 -3.18
N HIS A 149 -0.50 -4.80 -4.35
CA HIS A 149 -1.39 -5.44 -5.33
C HIS A 149 -1.02 -6.87 -5.70
N ILE A 150 0.19 -7.33 -5.40
CA ILE A 150 0.66 -8.66 -5.80
C ILE A 150 -0.08 -9.83 -5.14
N GLY A 151 -0.74 -9.57 -4.01
CA GLY A 151 -1.58 -10.53 -3.29
C GLY A 151 -3.02 -10.54 -3.78
N GLU A 152 -3.39 -9.63 -4.68
CA GLU A 152 -4.75 -9.55 -5.20
C GLU A 152 -5.02 -10.68 -6.18
N GLY A 153 -6.18 -11.31 -6.03
CA GLY A 153 -6.57 -12.45 -6.84
C GLY A 153 -6.90 -12.08 -8.29
N THR A 154 -7.21 -10.81 -8.54
CA THR A 154 -7.59 -10.31 -9.86
C THR A 154 -7.08 -8.89 -9.99
N PRO A 155 -6.69 -8.47 -11.20
CA PRO A 155 -6.48 -7.06 -11.48
C PRO A 155 -7.70 -6.25 -11.04
N ARG A 156 -7.46 -5.04 -10.53
CA ARG A 156 -8.52 -4.07 -10.33
C ARG A 156 -9.15 -3.71 -11.67
N LYS A 157 -10.38 -3.20 -11.65
CA LYS A 157 -11.10 -2.86 -12.88
C LYS A 157 -10.52 -1.62 -13.58
N TYR A 158 -10.06 -0.64 -12.81
CA TYR A 158 -9.61 0.65 -13.34
C TYR A 158 -8.21 1.02 -12.84
N LYS A 159 -7.42 1.54 -13.77
CA LYS A 159 -6.16 2.24 -13.53
C LYS A 159 -6.38 3.73 -13.80
N ILE A 160 -6.18 4.55 -12.79
CA ILE A 160 -6.37 5.99 -12.85
C ILE A 160 -5.01 6.67 -12.80
N ILE A 161 -4.74 7.55 -13.75
CA ILE A 161 -3.45 8.22 -13.90
C ILE A 161 -3.68 9.73 -13.84
N ILE A 162 -2.96 10.39 -12.93
CA ILE A 162 -3.05 11.83 -12.69
C ILE A 162 -1.65 12.43 -12.69
N GLU A 163 -1.48 13.62 -13.26
CA GLU A 163 -0.22 14.35 -13.20
C GLU A 163 0.07 14.83 -11.76
N ALA A 164 1.25 14.52 -11.21
CA ALA A 164 1.59 14.91 -9.84
C ALA A 164 1.62 16.43 -9.64
N LYS A 165 1.90 17.19 -10.70
CA LYS A 165 1.88 18.67 -10.70
C LYS A 165 0.52 19.28 -10.36
N ASN A 166 -0.55 18.50 -10.43
CA ASN A 166 -1.89 18.96 -10.08
C ASN A 166 -2.10 19.08 -8.55
N PHE A 167 -1.15 18.58 -7.74
CA PHE A 167 -1.23 18.63 -6.29
C PHE A 167 -0.20 19.58 -5.69
N LYS A 168 -0.62 20.32 -4.66
CA LYS A 168 0.27 21.16 -3.87
C LYS A 168 1.09 20.28 -2.93
N LYS A 169 2.33 20.67 -2.65
CA LYS A 169 3.22 19.92 -1.76
C LYS A 169 2.59 19.65 -0.38
N GLU A 170 1.83 20.61 0.13
CA GLU A 170 1.20 20.58 1.45
C GLU A 170 0.10 19.52 1.57
N GLU A 171 -0.46 19.08 0.44
CA GLU A 171 -1.51 18.06 0.36
C GLU A 171 -0.93 16.63 0.31
N LEU A 172 0.39 16.52 0.08
CA LEU A 172 1.06 15.26 -0.22
C LEU A 172 1.82 14.69 0.97
N PHE A 173 1.63 13.40 1.15
CA PHE A 173 2.36 12.55 2.08
C PHE A 173 3.16 11.52 1.29
N PHE A 174 4.33 11.16 1.80
CA PHE A 174 5.26 10.24 1.18
C PHE A 174 5.51 9.04 2.08
N ASN A 175 5.55 7.85 1.48
CA ASN A 175 5.94 6.62 2.14
C ASN A 175 7.40 6.29 1.83
N PRO A 176 8.31 6.44 2.80
CA PRO A 176 9.74 6.23 2.57
C PRO A 176 10.12 4.78 2.29
N ILE A 177 9.23 3.81 2.52
CA ILE A 177 9.53 2.38 2.31
C ILE A 177 9.39 1.97 0.85
N ASN A 178 8.34 2.45 0.17
CA ASN A 178 7.98 1.97 -1.17
C ASN A 178 7.71 3.08 -2.18
N GLY A 179 7.97 4.33 -1.80
CA GLY A 179 7.83 5.50 -2.67
C GLY A 179 6.40 5.91 -2.99
N ASN A 180 5.38 5.25 -2.43
CA ASN A 180 3.99 5.64 -2.70
C ASN A 180 3.67 7.01 -2.09
N VAL A 181 2.70 7.68 -2.71
CA VAL A 181 2.28 9.05 -2.39
C VAL A 181 0.83 9.01 -1.96
N LEU A 182 0.48 9.75 -0.92
CA LEU A 182 -0.88 9.84 -0.43
C LEU A 182 -1.32 11.30 -0.48
N VAL A 183 -2.50 11.53 -1.03
CA VAL A 183 -3.13 12.85 -1.03
C VAL A 183 -4.11 12.90 0.13
N LEU A 184 -4.02 13.94 0.96
CA LEU A 184 -4.94 14.16 2.07
C LEU A 184 -6.35 14.52 1.55
N GLY A 185 -7.38 13.82 2.05
CA GLY A 185 -8.78 14.08 1.73
C GLY A 185 -9.30 13.29 0.53
N HIS A 186 -10.28 13.87 -0.14
CA HIS A 186 -10.80 13.39 -1.43
C HIS A 186 -10.05 14.09 -2.56
N VAL A 187 -9.99 13.46 -3.73
CA VAL A 187 -9.32 14.01 -4.91
C VAL A 187 -10.36 14.25 -5.99
N GLU A 188 -10.33 15.45 -6.59
CA GLU A 188 -11.12 15.81 -7.76
C GLU A 188 -10.23 16.60 -8.72
N VAL A 189 -9.78 15.94 -9.79
CA VAL A 189 -8.71 16.45 -10.64
C VAL A 189 -8.77 15.83 -12.03
N SER A 190 -8.21 16.52 -13.03
CA SER A 190 -8.05 15.96 -14.37
C SER A 190 -7.06 14.79 -14.37
N GLY A 191 -7.37 13.76 -15.14
CA GLY A 191 -6.55 12.57 -15.31
C GLY A 191 -7.12 11.65 -16.38
N GLU A 192 -6.60 10.44 -16.44
CA GLU A 192 -6.92 9.43 -17.44
C GLU A 192 -7.38 8.13 -16.76
N ILE A 193 -8.32 7.42 -17.38
CA ILE A 193 -8.83 6.12 -16.91
C ILE A 193 -8.45 5.05 -17.94
N TYR A 194 -7.83 3.97 -17.46
CA TYR A 194 -7.42 2.81 -18.24
C TYR A 194 -8.03 1.53 -17.66
N GLU A 195 -8.25 0.54 -18.52
CA GLU A 195 -8.64 -0.83 -18.11
C GLU A 195 -7.52 -1.85 -18.36
N ASP A 196 -6.40 -1.40 -18.95
CA ASP A 196 -5.27 -2.25 -19.34
C ASP A 196 -4.15 -2.15 -18.29
N PHE A 197 -3.58 -3.30 -17.91
CA PHE A 197 -2.57 -3.36 -16.86
C PHE A 197 -1.37 -4.21 -17.26
N GLU A 198 -0.18 -3.63 -17.30
CA GLU A 198 1.02 -4.34 -17.69
C GLU A 198 1.61 -5.17 -16.54
N TRP A 199 1.68 -4.64 -15.31
CA TRP A 199 2.27 -5.39 -14.20
C TRP A 199 1.49 -6.63 -13.79
N TYR A 200 0.15 -6.59 -13.85
CA TYR A 200 -0.64 -7.80 -13.59
C TYR A 200 -0.41 -8.87 -14.67
N ASN A 201 0.03 -8.49 -15.87
CA ASN A 201 0.31 -9.40 -16.98
C ASN A 201 1.75 -9.93 -16.97
N LYS A 202 2.71 -9.16 -16.45
CA LYS A 202 4.13 -9.56 -16.37
C LYS A 202 4.41 -10.51 -15.20
N LYS A 203 5.15 -11.60 -15.47
CA LYS A 203 5.53 -12.61 -14.48
C LYS A 203 6.77 -12.21 -13.67
N LEU A 204 6.63 -11.38 -12.65
CA LEU A 204 7.77 -10.81 -11.89
C LEU A 204 7.94 -11.40 -10.48
N TYR A 205 7.53 -12.65 -10.28
CA TYR A 205 7.04 -13.08 -8.97
C TYR A 205 8.04 -13.69 -8.00
N LEU A 206 9.19 -14.25 -8.43
CA LEU A 206 9.95 -15.12 -7.52
C LEU A 206 10.99 -14.39 -6.66
N TRP A 207 11.76 -13.46 -7.27
CA TRP A 207 12.87 -12.79 -6.58
C TRP A 207 12.42 -11.81 -5.50
N ASP A 208 11.26 -11.20 -5.68
CA ASP A 208 10.66 -10.30 -4.69
C ASP A 208 10.14 -11.00 -3.45
N LEU A 209 9.80 -12.28 -3.55
CA LEU A 209 9.35 -13.09 -2.40
C LEU A 209 10.45 -13.22 -1.34
N ILE A 210 11.69 -13.42 -1.79
CA ILE A 210 12.84 -13.73 -0.94
C ILE A 210 13.40 -12.44 -0.31
N LYS A 211 13.44 -11.34 -1.06
CA LYS A 211 14.01 -10.06 -0.58
C LYS A 211 13.22 -9.45 0.58
N GLY A 212 11.90 -9.66 0.63
CA GLY A 212 11.03 -9.06 1.65
C GLY A 212 11.04 -9.79 3.00
N THR A 213 11.50 -11.04 3.08
CA THR A 213 11.29 -11.90 4.26
C THR A 213 11.98 -11.40 5.54
N PRO A 214 13.26 -10.95 5.52
CA PRO A 214 13.94 -10.52 6.75
C PRO A 214 13.38 -9.22 7.35
N VAL A 215 13.10 -8.22 6.51
CA VAL A 215 12.51 -6.94 6.94
C VAL A 215 11.10 -7.18 7.48
N THR A 216 10.31 -8.03 6.82
CA THR A 216 8.98 -8.42 7.27
C THR A 216 9.05 -9.14 8.62
N PHE A 217 10.01 -10.04 8.82
CA PHE A 217 10.20 -10.75 10.07
C PHE A 217 10.56 -9.81 11.24
N LEU A 218 11.48 -8.87 11.04
CA LEU A 218 11.86 -7.89 12.06
C LEU A 218 10.75 -6.89 12.37
N LEU A 219 9.90 -6.54 11.40
CA LEU A 219 8.81 -5.59 11.57
C LEU A 219 7.48 -6.25 11.98
N PHE A 220 7.43 -7.59 12.08
CA PHE A 220 6.19 -8.32 12.36
C PHE A 220 5.48 -7.81 13.63
N CYS A 221 6.18 -7.83 14.78
CA CYS A 221 5.61 -7.38 16.05
C CYS A 221 5.11 -5.91 15.99
N PRO A 222 5.92 -4.93 15.57
CA PRO A 222 5.46 -3.55 15.40
C PRO A 222 4.25 -3.39 14.46
N VAL A 223 4.25 -4.08 13.31
CA VAL A 223 3.15 -4.00 12.34
C VAL A 223 1.86 -4.55 12.93
N CYS A 224 1.90 -5.70 13.62
CA CYS A 224 0.75 -6.28 14.30
C CYS A 224 0.16 -5.32 15.34
N LEU A 225 1.01 -4.71 16.18
CA LEU A 225 0.57 -3.71 17.17
C LEU A 225 -0.09 -2.50 16.49
N HIS A 226 0.50 -1.99 15.40
CA HIS A 226 -0.05 -0.88 14.64
C HIS A 226 -1.41 -1.19 14.01
N GLN A 227 -1.61 -2.42 13.52
CA GLN A 227 -2.88 -2.89 12.97
C GLN A 227 -3.94 -3.06 14.06
N MET A 228 -3.59 -3.67 15.21
CA MET A 228 -4.49 -3.79 16.37
C MET A 228 -4.96 -2.41 16.86
N TRP A 229 -4.04 -1.45 16.93
CA TRP A 229 -4.38 -0.07 17.30
C TRP A 229 -5.33 0.58 16.26
N GLY A 230 -5.11 0.34 14.97
CA GLY A 230 -6.01 0.79 13.91
C GLY A 230 -7.42 0.21 14.02
N ILE A 231 -7.54 -1.08 14.39
CA ILE A 231 -8.84 -1.72 14.66
C ILE A 231 -9.55 -1.02 15.83
N PHE A 232 -8.82 -0.73 16.91
CA PHE A 232 -9.38 -0.03 18.06
C PHE A 232 -9.86 1.40 17.71
N ILE A 233 -9.08 2.16 16.93
CA ILE A 233 -9.50 3.50 16.46
C ILE A 233 -10.78 3.41 15.64
N ASN A 234 -10.84 2.47 14.68
CA ASN A 234 -12.02 2.27 13.85
C ASN A 234 -13.26 1.95 14.68
N PHE A 235 -13.12 1.05 15.67
CA PHE A 235 -14.20 0.69 16.59
C PHE A 235 -14.70 1.92 17.38
N ARG A 236 -13.78 2.69 17.97
CA ARG A 236 -14.12 3.92 18.71
C ARG A 236 -14.83 4.94 17.82
N ASN A 237 -14.36 5.14 16.59
CA ASN A 237 -14.98 6.09 15.65
C ASN A 237 -16.39 5.64 15.24
N LYS A 238 -16.60 4.32 15.06
CA LYS A 238 -17.92 3.75 14.78
C LYS A 238 -18.91 4.01 15.94
N LEU A 239 -18.46 3.92 17.18
CA LEU A 239 -19.29 4.24 18.36
C LEU A 239 -19.66 5.72 18.42
N LYS A 240 -18.72 6.63 18.11
CA LYS A 240 -18.99 8.08 18.10
C LYS A 240 -20.01 8.49 17.05
N ARG A 241 -19.99 7.88 15.86
CA ARG A 241 -20.94 8.19 14.77
C ARG A 241 -22.38 7.71 15.03
N LYS A 242 -22.59 6.88 16.06
CA LYS A 242 -23.92 6.38 16.46
C LYS A 242 -24.58 7.21 17.55
N LYS A 243 -23.85 8.18 18.13
CA LYS A 243 -24.38 9.20 19.02
C LYS A 243 -24.64 10.46 18.22
#